data_AF-A0A7L2UM87-F1
#
_entry.id   AF-A0A7L2UM87-F1
#
_cell.length_a   1.000
_cell.length_b   1.000
_cell.length_c   1.000
_cell.angle_alpha   90.00
_cell.angle_beta   90.00
_cell.angle_gamma   90.00
#
_symmetry.space_group_name_H-M   'P 1'
#
loop_
_entity.id
_entity.type
_entity.pdbx_description
1 polymer ?
#
loop_
_entity_poly.entity_id
_entity_poly.type
_entity_poly.pdbx_seq_one_letter_code
_entity_poly.pdbx_strand_id
1 'polypeptide(L)' 'LLEPKRSLALGVFLKQVKRPVRQIVQDIQEGVGAPYGAEKLLELSRMLPGAAEVARLRSFTGSPRQLADP' A
#
# COMPACT_ATOMS: atom_id res chain seq x y z
N LEU A 1 1.20 7.28 -11.63
CA LEU A 1 0.15 7.79 -10.72
C LEU A 1 0.70 7.92 -9.31
N LEU A 2 1.30 6.83 -8.82
CA LEU A 2 2.36 6.83 -7.81
C LEU A 2 3.72 7.12 -8.43
N GLU A 3 4.65 7.66 -7.65
CA GLU A 3 6.08 7.75 -8.00
C GLU A 3 6.71 6.35 -8.20
N PRO A 4 7.58 6.14 -9.21
CA PRO A 4 8.17 4.83 -9.53
C PRO A 4 8.96 4.20 -8.37
N LYS A 5 9.69 5.01 -7.60
CA LYS A 5 10.41 4.54 -6.41
C LYS A 5 9.46 4.03 -5.33
N ARG A 6 8.28 4.67 -5.19
CA ARG A 6 7.29 4.35 -4.18
C ARG A 6 6.49 3.10 -4.55
N SER A 7 6.11 2.95 -5.82
CA SER A 7 5.44 1.74 -6.29
C SER A 7 6.33 0.51 -6.10
N LEU A 8 7.63 0.62 -6.39
CA LEU A 8 8.58 -0.46 -6.18
C LEU A 8 8.73 -0.81 -4.69
N ALA A 9 8.87 0.18 -3.83
CA ALA A 9 9.00 -0.02 -2.38
C ALA A 9 7.75 -0.71 -1.79
N LEU A 10 6.55 -0.27 -2.19
CA LEU A 10 5.28 -0.91 -1.80
C LEU A 10 5.20 -2.35 -2.33
N GLY A 11 5.55 -2.60 -3.59
CA GLY A 11 5.54 -3.95 -4.16
C GLY A 11 6.48 -4.91 -3.43
N VAL A 12 7.70 -4.45 -3.09
CA VAL A 12 8.67 -5.21 -2.30
C VAL A 12 8.13 -5.51 -0.90
N PHE A 13 7.57 -4.50 -0.22
CA PHE A 13 6.99 -4.68 1.12
C PHE A 13 5.85 -5.70 1.11
N LEU A 14 4.91 -5.57 0.17
CA LEU A 14 3.77 -6.47 0.05
C LEU A 14 4.20 -7.94 -0.19
N LYS A 15 5.25 -8.16 -1.00
CA LYS A 15 5.84 -9.49 -1.20
C LYS A 15 6.46 -10.06 0.08
N GLN A 16 7.06 -9.23 0.93
CA GLN A 16 7.65 -9.66 2.20
C GLN A 16 6.60 -10.00 3.26
N VAL A 17 5.50 -9.25 3.29
CA VAL A 17 4.41 -9.48 4.26
C VAL A 17 3.66 -10.79 3.97
N LYS A 18 3.71 -11.31 2.73
CA LYS A 18 3.07 -12.58 2.31
C LYS A 18 1.60 -12.70 2.72
N ARG A 19 0.88 -11.57 2.80
CA ARG A 19 -0.55 -11.50 3.11
C ARG A 19 -1.32 -10.81 1.99
N PRO A 20 -2.59 -11.15 1.77
CA PRO A 20 -3.43 -10.42 0.82
C PRO A 20 -3.54 -8.95 1.20
N VAL A 21 -3.38 -8.03 0.23
CA VAL A 21 -3.50 -6.58 0.46
C VAL A 21 -4.82 -6.23 1.16
N ARG A 22 -5.92 -6.89 0.78
CA ARG A 22 -7.23 -6.69 1.42
C ARG A 22 -7.20 -7.03 2.90
N GLN A 23 -6.54 -8.11 3.29
CA GLN A 23 -6.38 -8.50 4.69
C GLN A 23 -5.52 -7.49 5.44
N ILE A 24 -4.43 -7.00 4.84
CA ILE A 24 -3.57 -5.98 5.47
C ILE A 24 -4.36 -4.71 5.74
N VAL A 25 -5.18 -4.26 4.78
CA VAL A 25 -6.03 -3.07 4.96
C VAL A 25 -7.05 -3.29 6.06
N GLN A 26 -7.69 -4.46 6.12
CA GLN A 26 -8.65 -4.78 7.18
C GLN A 26 -7.98 -4.82 8.55
N ASP A 27 -6.85 -5.53 8.69
CA ASP A 27 -6.10 -5.63 9.93
C ASP A 27 -5.72 -4.22 10.44
N ILE A 28 -5.28 -3.31 9.57
CA ILE A 28 -4.97 -1.93 9.95
C ILE A 28 -6.22 -1.15 10.38
N GLN A 29 -7.34 -1.31 9.69
CA GLN A 29 -8.61 -0.65 10.03
C GLN A 29 -9.18 -1.14 11.38
N GLU A 30 -8.98 -2.43 11.69
CA GLU A 30 -9.42 -3.06 12.94
C GLU A 30 -8.41 -2.89 14.08
N GLY A 31 -7.24 -2.27 13.83
CA GLY A 31 -6.19 -2.07 14.83
C GLY A 31 -5.34 -3.32 15.13
N VAL A 32 -5.40 -4.34 14.28
CA VAL A 32 -4.66 -5.61 14.38
C VAL A 32 -3.22 -5.44 13.88
N GLY A 33 -2.39 -4.80 14.69
CA GLY A 33 -0.98 -4.54 14.37
C GLY A 33 0.00 -5.68 14.69
N ALA A 34 -0.39 -6.62 15.56
CA ALA A 34 0.46 -7.70 16.05
C ALA A 34 1.17 -8.54 14.96
N PRO A 35 0.54 -8.86 13.81
CA PRO A 35 1.18 -9.65 12.75
C PRO A 35 2.29 -8.92 11.98
N TYR A 36 2.33 -7.59 12.06
CA TYR A 36 3.25 -6.74 11.31
C TYR A 36 4.41 -6.27 12.20
N GLY A 37 4.12 -6.00 13.48
CA GLY A 37 5.07 -5.39 14.40
C GLY A 37 5.26 -3.91 14.10
N ALA A 38 5.82 -3.17 15.08
CA ALA A 38 5.96 -1.73 14.99
C ALA A 38 6.83 -1.27 13.81
N GLU A 39 7.92 -1.98 13.52
CA GLU A 39 8.86 -1.60 12.46
C GLU A 39 8.25 -1.68 11.06
N LYS A 40 7.54 -2.78 10.74
CA LYS A 40 6.87 -2.91 9.43
C LYS A 40 5.75 -1.92 9.25
N LEU A 41 5.00 -1.61 10.31
CA LEU A 41 3.96 -0.58 10.27
C LEU A 41 4.55 0.81 10.06
N LEU A 42 5.68 1.10 10.71
CA LEU A 42 6.41 2.35 10.50
C LEU A 42 6.95 2.44 9.07
N GLU A 43 7.55 1.38 8.55
CA GLU A 43 8.03 1.31 7.17
C GLU A 43 6.87 1.50 6.18
N LEU A 44 5.76 0.79 6.37
CA LEU A 44 4.55 0.95 5.56
C LEU A 44 4.08 2.40 5.56
N SER A 45 4.00 3.04 6.72
CA SER A 45 3.58 4.44 6.85
C SER A 45 4.48 5.41 6.07
N ARG A 46 5.79 5.14 6.01
CA ARG A 46 6.76 5.95 5.25
C ARG A 46 6.62 5.78 3.74
N MET A 47 6.09 4.65 3.29
CA MET A 47 5.90 4.32 1.88
C MET A 47 4.52 4.69 1.34
N LEU A 48 3.59 5.16 2.20
CA LEU A 48 2.25 5.55 1.77
C LEU A 48 2.29 6.70 0.75
N PRO A 49 1.41 6.68 -0.27
CA PRO A 49 1.23 7.81 -1.17
C PRO A 49 0.86 9.09 -0.42
N GLY A 50 1.39 10.22 -0.88
CA GLY A 50 0.93 11.53 -0.40
C GLY A 50 -0.50 11.83 -0.84
N ALA A 51 -1.14 12.81 -0.20
CA ALA A 51 -2.53 13.19 -0.46
C ALA A 51 -2.81 13.50 -1.95
N ALA A 52 -1.87 14.12 -2.66
CA ALA A 52 -1.99 14.40 -4.09
C ALA A 52 -1.96 13.13 -4.96
N GLU A 53 -1.14 12.13 -4.61
CA GLU A 53 -1.12 10.83 -5.29
C GLU A 53 -2.39 10.04 -5.00
N VAL A 54 -2.87 10.06 -3.75
CA VAL A 54 -4.15 9.45 -3.37
C VAL A 54 -5.31 10.07 -4.14
N ALA A 55 -5.34 11.41 -4.26
CA ALA A 55 -6.37 12.11 -5.01
C ALA A 55 -6.36 11.69 -6.49
N ARG A 56 -5.17 11.64 -7.12
CA ARG A 56 -5.04 11.18 -8.50
C ARG A 56 -5.43 9.71 -8.69
N LEU A 57 -5.10 8.85 -7.71
CA LEU A 57 -5.50 7.43 -7.72
C LEU A 57 -7.02 7.27 -7.58
N ARG A 58 -7.66 8.08 -6.72
CA ARG A 58 -9.12 8.09 -6.56
C ARG A 58 -9.85 8.67 -7.77
N SER A 59 -9.24 9.62 -8.46
CA SER A 59 -9.79 10.21 -9.69
C SER A 59 -9.51 9.37 -10.94
N PHE A 60 -8.78 8.25 -10.81
CA PHE A 60 -8.53 7.35 -11.93
C PHE A 60 -9.81 6.58 -12.27
N THR A 61 -10.39 6.88 -13.42
CA THR A 61 -11.64 6.27 -13.92
C THR A 61 -11.41 5.04 -14.79
N GLY A 62 -10.16 4.66 -15.05
CA GLY A 62 -9.79 3.43 -15.75
C GLY A 62 -10.00 2.19 -14.90
N SER A 63 -9.93 1.01 -15.52
CA SER A 63 -10.00 -0.26 -14.80
C SER A 63 -8.82 -0.39 -13.83
N PRO A 64 -9.02 -0.87 -12.58
CA PRO A 64 -7.93 -1.09 -11.62
C PRO A 64 -6.82 -2.02 -12.14
N ARG A 65 -7.12 -2.88 -13.12
CA ARG A 65 -6.16 -3.74 -13.85
C ARG A 65 -5.23 -2.99 -14.80
N GLN A 66 -5.52 -1.72 -15.09
CA GLN A 66 -4.67 -0.82 -15.90
C GLN A 66 -3.70 -0.02 -15.02
N LEU A 67 -3.88 -0.06 -13.69
CA LEU A 67 -2.84 0.38 -12.76
C LEU A 67 -1.78 -0.72 -12.75
N ALA A 68 -0.51 -0.34 -12.83
CA ALA A 68 0.60 -1.28 -12.82
C ALA A 68 0.45 -2.27 -11.66
N ASP A 69 0.53 -3.57 -11.96
CA ASP A 69 0.51 -4.62 -10.95
C ASP A 69 1.66 -4.39 -9.95
N PRO A 70 1.39 -4.49 -8.62
CA PRO A 70 2.41 -4.31 -7.59
C PRO A 70 3.47 -5.42 -7.57
#